data_AF-A0A4Q2D2D4-F1
#
_entry.id   AF-A0A4Q2D2D4-F1
#
_cell.length_a   1.000
_cell.length_b   1.000
_cell.length_c   1.000
_cell.angle_alpha   90.00
_cell.angle_beta   90.00
_cell.angle_gamma   90.00
#
_symmetry.space_group_name_H-M   'P 1'
#
loop_
_entity.id
_entity.type
_entity.pdbx_description
1 polymer ?
#
loop_
_entity_poly.entity_id
_entity_poly.type
_entity_poly.pdbx_seq_one_letter_code
_entity_poly.pdbx_strand_id
1 'polypeptide(L)'
;MPDASEAALRLFASLAATIGAYGAYKVVAFLYSKWTYPLRFLPGPPSPGFLAGSEKELWDAESYPIHEKWLGDYGPTMKIPGFLGANHLYTVDLKALNHILMNGTIYPET
;
A
#
# COMPACT_ATOMS: atom_id res chain seq x y z
N MET A 1 -13.63 49.66 9.19
CA MET A 1 -13.15 48.45 9.87
C MET A 1 -13.89 47.27 9.27
N PRO A 2 -13.21 46.19 8.86
CA PRO A 2 -13.90 44.99 8.40
C PRO A 2 -14.82 44.48 9.52
N ASP A 3 -16.03 44.08 9.15
CA ASP A 3 -16.98 43.48 10.09
C ASP A 3 -16.40 42.16 10.62
N ALA A 4 -16.57 41.90 11.92
CA ALA A 4 -16.13 40.66 12.56
C ALA A 4 -16.73 39.41 11.87
N SER A 5 -17.92 39.54 11.28
CA SER A 5 -18.57 38.51 10.49
C SER A 5 -17.78 38.14 9.22
N GLU A 6 -17.26 39.14 8.50
CA GLU A 6 -16.50 38.97 7.27
C GLU A 6 -15.12 38.36 7.55
N ALA A 7 -14.47 38.80 8.64
CA ALA A 7 -13.21 38.22 9.09
C ALA A 7 -13.35 36.73 9.46
N ALA A 8 -14.42 36.37 10.18
CA ALA A 8 -14.71 34.98 10.53
C ALA A 8 -14.95 34.12 9.29
N LEU A 9 -15.73 34.62 8.32
CA LEU A 9 -16.05 33.89 7.09
C LEU A 9 -14.79 33.59 6.26
N ARG A 10 -13.86 34.55 6.17
CA ARG A 10 -12.57 34.37 5.48
C ARG A 10 -11.70 33.32 6.15
N LEU A 11 -11.70 33.25 7.49
CA LEU A 11 -10.95 32.24 8.24
C LEU A 11 -11.51 30.83 8.04
N PHE A 12 -12.84 30.68 8.06
CA PHE A 12 -13.46 29.38 7.77
C PHE A 12 -13.22 28.95 6.32
N ALA A 13 -13.34 29.86 5.36
CA ALA A 13 -13.08 29.58 3.96
C ALA A 13 -11.62 29.16 3.72
N SER A 14 -10.64 29.86 4.33
CA SER A 14 -9.23 29.51 4.18
C SER A 14 -8.88 28.18 4.86
N LEU A 15 -9.47 27.89 6.02
CA LEU A 15 -9.30 26.62 6.71
C LEU A 15 -9.90 25.47 5.89
N ALA A 16 -11.13 25.62 5.40
CA ALA A 16 -11.79 24.63 4.55
C ALA A 16 -11.01 24.38 3.25
N ALA A 17 -10.52 25.46 2.60
CA ALA A 17 -9.69 25.35 1.40
C ALA A 17 -8.38 24.62 1.68
N THR A 18 -7.72 24.90 2.81
CA THR A 18 -6.47 24.24 3.20
C THR A 18 -6.67 22.75 3.47
N ILE A 19 -7.73 22.39 4.21
CA ILE A 19 -8.08 20.99 4.47
C ILE A 19 -8.43 20.27 3.17
N GLY A 20 -9.23 20.91 2.30
CA GLY A 20 -9.60 20.36 1.00
C GLY A 20 -8.38 20.13 0.09
N ALA A 21 -7.49 21.11 -0.01
CA ALA A 21 -6.26 21.01 -0.79
C ALA A 21 -5.32 19.92 -0.25
N TYR A 22 -5.14 19.85 1.07
CA TYR A 22 -4.34 18.80 1.70
C TYR A 22 -4.93 17.40 1.49
N GLY A 23 -6.25 17.26 1.62
CA GLY A 23 -6.97 16.03 1.31
C GLY A 23 -6.79 15.60 -0.15
N ALA A 24 -6.98 16.52 -1.09
CA ALA A 24 -6.76 16.27 -2.52
C ALA A 24 -5.31 15.85 -2.80
N TYR A 25 -4.33 16.53 -2.21
CA TYR A 25 -2.92 16.16 -2.30
C TYR A 25 -2.67 14.73 -1.81
N LYS A 26 -3.21 14.34 -0.65
CA LYS A 26 -3.08 12.99 -0.10
C LYS A 26 -3.70 11.93 -1.02
N VAL A 27 -4.87 12.21 -1.60
CA VAL A 27 -5.53 11.31 -2.57
C VAL A 27 -4.68 11.14 -3.83
N VAL A 28 -4.21 12.25 -4.41
CA VAL A 28 -3.35 12.22 -5.60
C VAL A 28 -2.05 11.47 -5.31
N ALA A 29 -1.40 11.76 -4.18
CA ALA A 29 -0.16 11.08 -3.78
C ALA A 29 -0.38 9.57 -3.58
N PHE A 30 -1.49 9.18 -2.96
CA PHE A 30 -1.86 7.77 -2.79
C PHE A 30 -2.09 7.07 -4.14
N LEU A 31 -2.87 7.67 -5.04
CA LEU A 31 -3.14 7.13 -6.36
C LEU A 31 -1.86 7.05 -7.21
N TYR A 32 -1.02 8.09 -7.16
CA TYR A 32 0.26 8.12 -7.85
C TYR A 32 1.18 7.01 -7.35
N SER A 33 1.32 6.86 -6.02
CA SER A 33 2.12 5.80 -5.41
C SER A 33 1.68 4.41 -5.87
N LYS A 34 0.36 4.15 -5.93
CA LYS A 34 -0.17 2.87 -6.45
C LYS A 34 0.11 2.69 -7.93
N TRP A 35 -0.01 3.75 -8.72
CA TRP A 35 0.24 3.68 -10.16
C TRP A 35 1.72 3.42 -10.44
N THR A 36 2.64 4.12 -9.79
CA THR A 36 4.08 4.00 -10.07
C THR A 36 4.74 2.85 -9.35
N TYR A 37 3.98 2.07 -8.58
CA TYR A 37 4.55 1.00 -7.78
C TYR A 37 5.13 -0.11 -8.67
N PRO A 38 6.43 -0.45 -8.53
CA PRO A 38 7.09 -1.43 -9.41
C PRO A 38 6.51 -2.83 -9.26
N LEU A 39 6.00 -3.18 -8.07
CA LEU A 39 5.37 -4.48 -7.81
C LEU A 39 4.02 -4.66 -8.52
N ARG A 40 3.46 -3.62 -9.19
CA ARG A 40 2.15 -3.72 -9.87
C ARG A 40 2.11 -4.79 -10.96
N PHE A 41 3.24 -5.04 -11.60
CA PHE A 41 3.38 -5.98 -12.71
C PHE A 41 3.60 -7.43 -12.26
N LEU A 42 3.87 -7.65 -10.97
CA LEU A 42 4.03 -9.01 -10.47
C LEU A 42 2.68 -9.74 -10.47
N PRO A 43 2.68 -11.04 -10.79
CA PRO A 43 1.52 -11.90 -10.58
C PRO A 43 1.24 -12.01 -9.08
N GLY A 44 0.02 -12.38 -8.71
CA GLY A 44 -0.36 -12.58 -7.33
C GLY A 44 -1.84 -12.89 -7.17
N PRO A 45 -2.25 -13.41 -6.01
CA PRO A 45 -3.62 -13.76 -5.74
C PRO A 45 -4.57 -12.56 -5.89
N PRO A 46 -5.83 -12.78 -6.31
CA PRO A 46 -6.82 -11.73 -6.34
C PRO A 46 -7.05 -11.19 -4.92
N SER A 47 -7.06 -9.87 -4.78
CA SER A 47 -7.41 -9.25 -3.51
C SER A 47 -8.93 -9.38 -3.29
N PRO A 48 -9.40 -9.95 -2.16
CA PRO A 48 -10.83 -10.07 -1.86
C PRO A 48 -11.49 -8.70 -1.56
N GLY A 49 -10.72 -7.62 -1.49
CA GLY A 49 -11.22 -6.25 -1.44
C GLY A 49 -10.15 -5.23 -1.02
N PHE A 50 -10.35 -3.96 -1.39
CA PHE A 50 -9.44 -2.85 -1.09
C PHE A 50 -9.16 -2.67 0.41
N LEU A 51 -10.15 -2.96 1.26
CA LEU A 51 -10.01 -2.84 2.73
C LEU A 51 -9.53 -4.13 3.38
N ALA A 52 -9.76 -5.30 2.78
CA ALA A 52 -9.53 -6.57 3.46
C ALA A 52 -8.14 -7.18 3.20
N GLY A 53 -7.49 -6.85 2.07
CA GLY A 53 -6.26 -7.56 1.65
C GLY A 53 -6.47 -9.08 1.52
N SER A 54 -5.47 -9.84 1.09
CA SER A 54 -5.49 -11.32 1.20
C SER A 54 -4.94 -11.80 2.56
N GLU A 55 -4.72 -10.89 3.51
CA GLU A 55 -4.14 -11.20 4.82
C GLU A 55 -5.00 -12.20 5.61
N LYS A 56 -6.34 -12.19 5.47
CA LYS A 56 -7.19 -13.20 6.11
C LYS A 56 -6.84 -14.64 5.72
N GLU A 57 -6.40 -14.88 4.49
CA GLU A 57 -6.01 -16.22 4.02
C GLU A 57 -4.62 -16.62 4.52
N LEU A 58 -3.79 -15.66 4.91
CA LEU A 58 -2.42 -15.89 5.42
C LEU A 58 -2.36 -16.02 6.94
N TRP A 59 -3.32 -15.42 7.66
CA TRP A 59 -3.43 -15.47 9.11
C TRP A 59 -4.14 -16.72 9.64
N ASP A 60 -4.76 -17.51 8.77
CA ASP A 60 -5.31 -18.80 9.17
C ASP A 60 -4.18 -19.82 9.33
N ALA A 61 -4.25 -20.63 10.40
CA ALA A 61 -3.13 -21.45 10.89
C ALA A 61 -2.68 -22.60 9.95
N GLU A 62 -3.27 -22.69 8.75
CA GLU A 62 -2.94 -23.63 7.67
C GLU A 62 -2.31 -22.92 6.45
N SER A 63 -1.43 -21.94 6.68
CA SER A 63 -0.84 -21.12 5.60
C SER A 63 0.11 -21.87 4.66
N TYR A 64 0.67 -23.01 5.08
CA TYR A 64 1.66 -23.75 4.29
C TYR A 64 1.10 -24.29 2.95
N PRO A 65 -0.05 -24.99 2.91
CA PRO A 65 -0.72 -25.35 1.65
C PRO A 65 -1.00 -24.17 0.72
N ILE A 66 -1.29 -22.99 1.27
CA ILE A 66 -1.61 -21.79 0.50
C ILE A 66 -0.35 -21.23 -0.17
N HIS A 67 0.78 -21.20 0.53
CA HIS A 67 2.05 -20.79 -0.05
C HIS A 67 2.50 -21.71 -1.19
N GLU A 68 2.37 -23.04 -1.02
CA GLU A 68 2.69 -24.01 -2.07
C GLU A 68 1.80 -23.85 -3.29
N LYS A 69 0.49 -23.70 -3.07
CA LYS A 69 -0.47 -23.42 -4.16
C LYS A 69 -0.12 -22.13 -4.90
N TRP A 70 0.16 -21.04 -4.19
CA TRP A 70 0.49 -19.77 -4.81
C TRP A 70 1.83 -19.79 -5.55
N LEU A 71 2.82 -20.52 -5.04
CA LEU A 71 4.07 -20.77 -5.77
C LEU A 71 3.80 -21.52 -7.09
N GLY A 72 2.89 -22.48 -7.09
CA GLY A 72 2.44 -23.17 -8.30
C GLY A 72 1.68 -22.26 -9.28
N ASP A 73 0.74 -21.46 -8.78
CA ASP A 73 -0.17 -20.63 -9.58
C ASP A 73 0.50 -19.35 -10.12
N TYR A 74 1.32 -18.68 -9.30
CA TYR A 74 1.88 -17.35 -9.57
C TYR A 74 3.40 -17.34 -9.70
N GLY A 75 4.08 -18.44 -9.35
CA GLY A 75 5.52 -18.59 -9.48
C GLY A 75 6.32 -18.11 -8.25
N PRO A 76 7.66 -18.13 -8.36
CA PRO A 76 8.57 -17.92 -7.24
C PRO A 76 8.68 -16.46 -6.76
N THR A 77 8.14 -15.50 -7.51
CA THR A 77 8.14 -14.08 -7.18
C THR A 77 6.78 -13.49 -7.50
N MET A 78 6.04 -13.11 -6.47
CA MET A 78 4.68 -12.63 -6.56
C MET A 78 4.42 -11.46 -5.61
N LYS A 79 3.32 -10.75 -5.83
CA LYS A 79 2.82 -9.75 -4.88
C LYS A 79 1.71 -10.35 -4.02
N ILE A 80 1.71 -10.00 -2.75
CA ILE A 80 0.63 -10.32 -1.82
C ILE A 80 -0.11 -9.02 -1.49
N PRO A 81 -1.42 -8.91 -1.75
CA PRO A 81 -2.17 -7.72 -1.40
C PRO A 81 -2.38 -7.65 0.12
N GLY A 82 -1.93 -6.55 0.73
CA GLY A 82 -2.10 -6.25 2.14
C GLY A 82 -3.24 -5.25 2.40
N PHE A 83 -3.35 -4.80 3.64
CA PHE A 83 -4.36 -3.83 4.08
C PHE A 83 -4.30 -2.50 3.28
N LEU A 84 -5.47 -1.88 3.05
CA LEU A 84 -5.63 -0.64 2.26
C LEU A 84 -5.02 -0.71 0.84
N GLY A 85 -4.96 -1.93 0.30
CA GLY A 85 -4.35 -2.27 -0.99
C GLY A 85 -2.86 -1.95 -1.05
N ALA A 86 -2.16 -2.07 0.07
CA ALA A 86 -0.72 -2.29 0.07
C ALA A 86 -0.40 -3.55 -0.75
N ASN A 87 0.82 -3.63 -1.28
CA ASN A 87 1.30 -4.84 -1.94
C ASN A 87 2.65 -5.19 -1.32
N HIS A 88 2.78 -6.41 -0.80
CA HIS A 88 4.02 -6.93 -0.26
C HIS A 88 4.68 -7.83 -1.30
N LEU A 89 6.00 -7.75 -1.40
CA LEU A 89 6.78 -8.67 -2.22
C LEU A 89 6.89 -10.01 -1.50
N TYR A 90 6.51 -11.08 -2.17
CA TYR A 90 6.83 -12.45 -1.76
C TYR A 90 7.78 -13.04 -2.79
N THR A 91 8.95 -13.50 -2.34
CA THR A 91 9.92 -14.13 -3.22
C THR A 91 10.67 -15.25 -2.52
N VAL A 92 10.88 -16.36 -3.25
CA VAL A 92 11.76 -17.46 -2.87
C VAL A 92 13.06 -17.46 -3.69
N ASP A 93 13.29 -16.43 -4.51
CA ASP A 93 14.55 -16.24 -5.22
C ASP A 93 15.67 -15.90 -4.24
N LEU A 94 16.61 -16.83 -4.08
CA LEU A 94 17.76 -16.68 -3.17
C LEU A 94 18.64 -15.48 -3.50
N LYS A 95 18.77 -15.07 -4.77
CA LYS A 95 19.53 -13.88 -5.14
C LYS A 95 18.82 -12.61 -4.68
N ALA A 96 17.50 -12.55 -4.85
CA ALA A 96 16.70 -11.42 -4.39
C ALA A 96 16.73 -11.32 -2.86
N LEU A 97 16.54 -12.45 -2.16
CA LEU A 97 16.62 -12.51 -0.70
C LEU A 97 18.00 -12.10 -0.19
N ASN A 98 19.08 -12.64 -0.77
CA ASN A 98 20.43 -12.25 -0.42
C ASN A 98 20.66 -10.75 -0.62
N HIS A 99 20.17 -10.17 -1.72
CA HIS A 99 20.26 -8.73 -1.95
C HIS A 99 19.50 -7.91 -0.89
N ILE A 100 18.27 -8.30 -0.54
CA ILE A 100 17.46 -7.58 0.46
C ILE A 100 18.13 -7.64 1.84
N LEU A 101 18.52 -8.84 2.28
CA LEU A 101 19.11 -9.09 3.59
C LEU A 101 20.47 -8.41 3.76
N MET A 102 21.27 -8.30 2.70
CA MET A 102 22.56 -7.60 2.75
C MET A 102 22.42 -6.06 2.77
N ASN A 103 21.24 -5.51 2.43
CA ASN A 103 21.01 -4.07 2.29
C ASN A 103 20.01 -3.52 3.34
N GLY A 104 20.21 -3.88 4.62
CA GLY A 104 19.31 -3.49 5.72
C GLY A 104 19.15 -1.98 5.97
N THR A 105 20.06 -1.14 5.45
CA THR A 105 19.90 0.34 5.48
C THR A 105 18.84 0.83 4.50
N ILE A 106 18.60 0.10 3.41
CA ILE A 106 17.59 0.38 2.39
C ILE A 106 16.28 -0.35 2.72
N TYR A 107 16.39 -1.56 3.28
CA TYR A 107 15.27 -2.43 3.66
C TYR A 107 15.28 -2.65 5.18
N PRO A 108 14.68 -1.73 5.97
CA PRO A 108 14.63 -1.88 7.42
C PRO A 108 13.74 -3.06 7.81
N GLU A 109 14.14 -3.79 8.85
CA GLU A 109 13.31 -4.82 9.47
C GLU A 109 12.16 -4.12 10.21
N THR A 110 10.92 -4.41 9.79
CA THR A 110 9.68 -3.84 10.36
C THR A 110 9.06 -4.75 11.40
#